data_AF-A0A967HUT9-F1
#
_entry.id   AF-A0A967HUT9-F1
#
_cell.length_a   1.000
_cell.length_b   1.000
_cell.length_c   1.000
_cell.angle_alpha   90.00
_cell.angle_beta   90.00
_cell.angle_gamma   90.00
#
_symmetry.space_group_name_H-M   'P 1'
#
loop_
_entity.id
_entity.type
_entity.pdbx_description
1 polymer ?
#
loop_
_entity_poly.entity_id
_entity_poly.type
_entity_poly.pdbx_seq_one_letter_code
_entity_poly.pdbx_strand_id
1 'polypeptide(L)'
;MRVRALGLMSGGLDSMLAVRVLLDQDIEMTGITFQTPFFGPEGAQKAARQLGIPLRVVDIGEIHLEMLKNPKYGYGSQMNPCIDCHALMLKTAGGIMDAEGFDFLATGEVLGQRPMSQRKDALRAVDKLSGYGGYILRPLSAKLLWETVPEELGKVDRQRLLDIQGRSRKPQMTLAAHYGIEEYPSPGGGCILTKAGFADRLRDLLATQEEVGLHDVELLKCGRHLRLPSGRRLVVGRVHGDNVKLQEMAREEDLLLRVKGVPGPTGLMVAHVSEQEVELAAGIVAAYSDAETGAEAIVVVSGKDD
;
A
#
# COMPACT_ATOMS: atom_id res chain seq x y z
N MET A 1 16.02 -22.04 -24.44
CA MET A 1 16.12 -21.09 -23.32
C MET A 1 14.86 -21.24 -22.50
N ARG A 2 14.94 -21.26 -21.16
CA ARG A 2 13.74 -21.39 -20.31
C ARG A 2 12.98 -20.06 -20.32
N VAL A 3 11.66 -20.11 -20.44
CA VAL A 3 10.80 -18.90 -20.41
C VAL A 3 10.83 -18.33 -18.99
N ARG A 4 11.02 -17.02 -18.86
CA ARG A 4 11.16 -16.29 -17.60
C ARG A 4 10.09 -15.22 -17.47
N ALA A 5 9.43 -15.12 -16.32
CA ALA A 5 8.41 -14.09 -16.09
C ALA A 5 8.54 -13.38 -14.74
N LEU A 6 8.16 -12.10 -14.73
CA LEU A 6 8.02 -11.31 -13.50
C LEU A 6 6.57 -11.34 -13.03
N GLY A 7 6.32 -11.98 -11.89
CA GLY A 7 5.00 -12.04 -11.27
C GLY A 7 4.78 -10.91 -10.26
N LEU A 8 3.82 -10.02 -10.50
CA LEU A 8 3.45 -8.99 -9.52
C LEU A 8 2.73 -9.64 -8.33
N MET A 9 3.38 -9.60 -7.18
CA MET A 9 2.93 -10.22 -5.94
C MET A 9 2.44 -9.18 -4.93
N SER A 10 1.15 -9.22 -4.63
CA SER A 10 0.54 -8.39 -3.58
C SER A 10 0.49 -9.08 -2.22
N GLY A 11 0.87 -10.36 -2.15
CA GLY A 11 0.67 -11.22 -0.99
C GLY A 11 -0.75 -11.77 -0.86
N GLY A 12 -1.66 -11.40 -1.76
CA GLY A 12 -3.01 -11.94 -1.81
C GLY A 12 -3.09 -13.27 -2.58
N LEU A 13 -4.15 -14.03 -2.32
CA LEU A 13 -4.39 -15.35 -2.92
C LEU A 13 -4.31 -15.32 -4.46
N ASP A 14 -4.90 -14.33 -5.12
CA ASP A 14 -4.92 -14.28 -6.59
C ASP A 14 -3.51 -14.21 -7.20
N SER A 15 -2.61 -13.42 -6.59
CA SER A 15 -1.23 -13.32 -7.07
C SER A 15 -0.47 -14.63 -6.87
N MET A 16 -0.75 -15.35 -5.79
CA MET A 16 -0.14 -16.66 -5.53
C MET A 16 -0.62 -17.71 -6.54
N LEU A 17 -1.92 -17.74 -6.81
CA LEU A 17 -2.51 -18.66 -7.79
C LEU A 17 -2.03 -18.37 -9.20
N ALA A 18 -1.92 -17.10 -9.59
CA ALA A 18 -1.40 -16.71 -10.89
C ALA A 18 0.04 -17.21 -11.10
N VAL A 19 0.90 -17.04 -10.10
CA VAL A 19 2.27 -17.59 -10.13
C VAL A 19 2.24 -19.12 -10.21
N ARG A 20 1.40 -19.78 -9.41
CA ARG A 20 1.35 -21.24 -9.37
C ARG A 20 0.89 -21.87 -10.70
N VAL A 21 -0.09 -21.26 -11.36
CA VAL A 21 -0.54 -21.67 -12.70
C VAL A 21 0.60 -21.63 -13.72
N LEU A 22 1.49 -20.64 -13.61
CA LEU A 22 2.65 -20.51 -14.50
C LEU A 22 3.80 -21.44 -14.12
N LEU A 23 4.03 -21.68 -12.83
CA LEU A 23 5.00 -22.67 -12.35
C LEU A 23 4.65 -24.08 -12.86
N ASP A 24 3.38 -24.45 -12.92
CA ASP A 24 2.96 -25.74 -13.50
C ASP A 24 3.33 -25.86 -14.98
N GLN A 25 3.50 -24.74 -15.69
CA GLN A 25 3.96 -24.70 -17.09
C GLN A 25 5.49 -24.64 -17.23
N ASP A 26 6.23 -24.96 -16.17
CA ASP A 26 7.70 -24.96 -16.12
C ASP A 26 8.35 -23.59 -16.38
N ILE A 27 7.57 -22.51 -16.27
CA ILE A 27 8.03 -21.12 -16.43
C ILE A 27 8.84 -20.72 -15.20
N GLU A 28 10.01 -20.12 -15.43
CA GLU A 28 10.86 -19.59 -14.36
C GLU A 28 10.26 -18.28 -13.83
N MET A 29 9.70 -18.34 -12.63
CA MET A 29 9.01 -17.21 -12.00
C MET A 29 9.94 -16.46 -11.04
N THR A 30 10.02 -15.14 -11.22
CA THR A 30 10.54 -14.21 -10.19
C THR A 30 9.41 -13.30 -9.74
N GLY A 31 9.16 -13.25 -8.44
CA GLY A 31 8.20 -12.32 -7.87
C GLY A 31 8.74 -10.89 -7.86
N ILE A 32 7.87 -9.92 -8.09
CA ILE A 32 8.14 -8.50 -7.83
C ILE A 32 7.01 -7.93 -6.98
N THR A 33 7.37 -7.18 -5.95
CA THR A 33 6.44 -6.44 -5.10
C THR A 33 6.93 -5.02 -4.90
N PHE A 34 6.02 -4.16 -4.49
CA PHE A 34 6.25 -2.73 -4.36
C PHE A 34 5.97 -2.29 -2.93
N GLN A 35 6.76 -1.33 -2.45
CA GLN A 35 6.54 -0.71 -1.16
C GLN A 35 6.34 0.80 -1.29
N THR A 36 5.49 1.33 -0.43
CA THR A 36 5.19 2.76 -0.26
C THR A 36 4.83 3.01 1.20
N PRO A 37 4.67 4.27 1.63
CA PRO A 37 4.01 4.56 2.89
C PRO A 37 2.55 4.05 2.97
N PHE A 38 1.93 3.51 1.91
CA PHE A 38 0.54 3.03 1.97
C PHE A 38 0.43 1.50 2.08
N PHE A 39 1.46 0.77 1.67
CA PHE A 39 1.51 -0.69 1.67
C PHE A 39 2.96 -1.19 1.66
N GLY A 40 3.22 -2.29 2.39
CA GLY A 40 4.53 -2.90 2.54
C GLY A 40 4.66 -4.26 1.84
N PRO A 41 5.88 -4.82 1.81
CA PRO A 41 6.20 -6.05 1.08
C PRO A 41 5.93 -7.35 1.86
N GLU A 42 5.55 -7.29 3.14
CA GLU A 42 5.59 -8.42 4.07
C GLU A 42 4.70 -9.59 3.61
N GLY A 43 3.51 -9.26 3.10
CA GLY A 43 2.58 -10.25 2.54
C GLY A 43 3.17 -10.96 1.32
N ALA A 44 3.80 -10.21 0.42
CA ALA A 44 4.44 -10.78 -0.77
C ALA A 44 5.68 -11.61 -0.41
N GLN A 45 6.47 -11.18 0.57
CA GLN A 45 7.62 -11.94 1.08
C GLN A 45 7.19 -13.30 1.64
N LYS A 46 6.11 -13.34 2.41
CA LYS A 46 5.54 -14.60 2.92
C LYS A 46 5.05 -15.49 1.77
N ALA A 47 4.31 -14.91 0.82
CA ALA A 47 3.79 -15.62 -0.33
C ALA A 47 4.90 -16.21 -1.23
N ALA A 48 5.96 -15.45 -1.51
CA ALA A 48 7.07 -15.91 -2.34
C ALA A 48 7.84 -17.07 -1.69
N ARG A 49 8.05 -17.00 -0.36
CA ARG A 49 8.64 -18.12 0.40
C ARG A 49 7.81 -19.39 0.30
N GLN A 50 6.48 -19.28 0.44
CA GLN A 50 5.57 -20.41 0.34
C GLN A 50 5.57 -21.03 -1.07
N LEU A 51 5.73 -20.21 -2.11
CA LEU A 51 5.79 -20.68 -3.50
C LEU A 51 7.19 -21.14 -3.94
N GLY A 52 8.23 -20.91 -3.12
CA GLY A 52 9.61 -21.27 -3.44
C GLY A 52 10.22 -20.45 -4.58
N ILE A 53 9.81 -19.19 -4.74
CA ILE A 53 10.31 -18.29 -5.80
C ILE A 53 11.12 -17.12 -5.23
N PRO A 54 12.11 -16.58 -5.97
CA PRO A 54 12.76 -15.33 -5.58
C PRO A 54 11.76 -14.17 -5.60
N LEU A 55 11.98 -13.16 -4.76
CA LEU A 55 11.17 -11.95 -4.70
C LEU A 55 12.04 -10.71 -4.70
N ARG A 56 11.71 -9.76 -5.58
CA ARG A 56 12.25 -8.41 -5.57
C ARG A 56 11.29 -7.46 -4.89
N VAL A 57 11.81 -6.62 -4.00
CA VAL A 57 11.07 -5.50 -3.41
C VAL A 57 11.57 -4.21 -4.05
N VAL A 58 10.65 -3.39 -4.56
CA VAL A 58 10.97 -2.11 -5.21
C VAL A 58 10.25 -0.98 -4.47
N ASP A 59 11.00 0.01 -4.02
CA ASP A 59 10.43 1.23 -3.46
C ASP A 59 9.90 2.14 -4.57
N ILE A 60 8.63 2.51 -4.48
CA ILE A 60 7.99 3.47 -5.38
C ILE A 60 7.32 4.62 -4.59
N GLY A 61 7.70 4.84 -3.33
CA GLY A 61 7.05 5.79 -2.41
C GLY A 61 6.87 7.18 -3.01
N GLU A 62 7.97 7.80 -3.46
CA GLU A 62 7.96 9.16 -4.00
C GLU A 62 7.11 9.26 -5.27
N ILE A 63 7.39 8.43 -6.28
CA ILE A 63 6.66 8.46 -7.55
C ILE A 63 5.18 8.08 -7.37
N HIS A 64 4.87 7.22 -6.41
CA HIS A 64 3.50 6.88 -6.05
C HIS A 64 2.80 8.05 -5.36
N LEU A 65 3.45 8.78 -4.46
CA LEU A 65 2.88 9.95 -3.80
C LEU A 65 2.58 11.05 -4.82
N GLU A 66 3.48 11.30 -5.76
CA GLU A 66 3.25 12.27 -6.84
C GLU A 66 2.07 11.87 -7.74
N MET A 67 1.99 10.59 -8.13
CA MET A 67 0.83 10.07 -8.86
C MET A 67 -0.46 10.21 -8.04
N LEU A 68 -0.39 9.94 -6.73
CA LEU A 68 -1.54 10.02 -5.84
C LEU A 68 -2.07 11.44 -5.67
N LYS A 69 -1.22 12.46 -5.74
CA LYS A 69 -1.65 13.88 -5.70
C LYS A 69 -2.52 14.22 -6.91
N ASN A 70 -2.20 13.68 -8.09
CA ASN A 70 -2.86 14.00 -9.36
C ASN A 70 -3.09 12.75 -10.24
N PRO A 71 -3.99 11.81 -9.85
CA PRO A 71 -4.21 10.59 -10.60
C PRO A 71 -5.01 10.85 -11.88
N LYS A 72 -4.64 10.18 -12.99
CA LYS A 72 -5.28 10.39 -14.29
C LYS A 72 -6.70 9.84 -14.35
N TYR A 73 -6.96 8.72 -13.67
CA TYR A 73 -8.29 8.10 -13.65
C TYR A 73 -9.10 8.46 -12.38
N GLY A 74 -8.62 9.43 -11.60
CA GLY A 74 -9.26 9.87 -10.37
C GLY A 74 -9.17 8.82 -9.25
N TYR A 75 -10.05 8.98 -8.27
CA TYR A 75 -10.10 8.11 -7.11
C TYR A 75 -11.35 7.21 -7.10
N GLY A 76 -11.27 6.10 -6.37
CA GLY A 76 -12.40 5.20 -6.13
C GLY A 76 -13.34 5.69 -5.02
N SER A 77 -13.62 4.84 -4.03
CA SER A 77 -14.54 5.16 -2.94
C SER A 77 -14.00 6.22 -1.97
N GLN A 78 -12.68 6.36 -1.91
CA GLN A 78 -11.97 7.33 -1.09
C GLN A 78 -10.78 7.84 -1.90
N MET A 79 -9.57 7.94 -1.35
CA MET A 79 -8.36 8.39 -2.07
C MET A 79 -7.62 7.25 -2.79
N ASN A 80 -8.31 6.21 -3.26
CA ASN A 80 -7.65 5.05 -3.87
C ASN A 80 -7.58 5.16 -5.41
N PRO A 81 -6.42 5.46 -6.01
CA PRO A 81 -6.26 5.58 -7.47
C PRO A 81 -5.86 4.24 -8.11
N CYS A 82 -6.66 3.18 -7.94
CA CYS A 82 -6.20 1.82 -8.22
C CYS A 82 -5.78 1.58 -9.70
N ILE A 83 -6.40 2.22 -10.69
CA ILE A 83 -5.98 2.10 -12.10
C ILE A 83 -4.57 2.67 -12.28
N ASP A 84 -4.34 3.90 -11.82
CA ASP A 84 -3.04 4.56 -11.91
C ASP A 84 -1.96 3.83 -11.10
N CYS A 85 -2.30 3.35 -9.90
CA CYS A 85 -1.41 2.56 -9.05
C CYS A 85 -0.97 1.26 -9.74
N HIS A 86 -1.93 0.51 -10.32
CA HIS A 86 -1.62 -0.71 -11.05
C HIS A 86 -0.76 -0.43 -12.29
N ALA A 87 -1.09 0.62 -13.04
CA ALA A 87 -0.33 1.02 -14.22
C ALA A 87 1.10 1.44 -13.87
N LEU A 88 1.29 2.19 -12.78
CA LEU A 88 2.61 2.58 -12.28
C LEU A 88 3.45 1.34 -11.92
N MET A 89 2.90 0.42 -11.13
CA MET A 89 3.58 -0.82 -10.75
C MET A 89 3.96 -1.66 -11.98
N LEU A 90 3.04 -1.80 -12.94
CA LEU A 90 3.31 -2.54 -14.18
C LEU A 90 4.32 -1.84 -15.09
N LYS A 91 4.31 -0.51 -15.16
CA LYS A 91 5.32 0.27 -15.89
C LYS A 91 6.71 0.06 -15.28
N THR A 92 6.82 0.14 -13.96
CA THR A 92 8.08 -0.10 -13.25
C THR A 92 8.56 -1.54 -13.42
N ALA A 93 7.66 -2.52 -13.31
CA ALA A 93 7.98 -3.93 -13.55
C ALA A 93 8.42 -4.18 -15.00
N GLY A 94 7.76 -3.55 -15.97
CA GLY A 94 8.09 -3.67 -17.39
C GLY A 94 9.47 -3.12 -17.73
N GLY A 95 9.87 -1.99 -17.12
CA GLY A 95 11.24 -1.49 -17.27
C GLY A 95 12.30 -2.47 -16.78
N ILE A 96 12.01 -3.18 -15.68
CA ILE A 96 12.89 -4.25 -15.16
C ILE A 96 12.85 -5.48 -16.07
N MET A 97 11.67 -5.84 -16.59
CA MET A 97 11.47 -6.94 -17.53
C MET A 97 12.37 -6.76 -18.76
N ASP A 98 12.35 -5.57 -19.37
CA ASP A 98 13.17 -5.23 -20.54
C ASP A 98 14.66 -5.27 -20.20
N ALA A 99 15.06 -4.65 -19.09
CA ALA A 99 16.47 -4.54 -18.69
C ALA A 99 17.12 -5.89 -18.35
N GLU A 100 16.35 -6.85 -17.83
CA GLU A 100 16.86 -8.14 -17.32
C GLU A 100 16.47 -9.33 -18.20
N GLY A 101 15.85 -9.07 -19.35
CA GLY A 101 15.50 -10.08 -20.33
C GLY A 101 14.49 -11.09 -19.82
N PHE A 102 13.45 -10.63 -19.11
CA PHE A 102 12.26 -11.43 -18.84
C PHE A 102 11.34 -11.40 -20.06
N ASP A 103 10.57 -12.47 -20.26
CA ASP A 103 9.72 -12.62 -21.45
C ASP A 103 8.38 -11.90 -21.33
N PHE A 104 7.82 -11.80 -20.12
CA PHE A 104 6.53 -11.16 -19.86
C PHE A 104 6.29 -10.84 -18.36
N LEU A 105 5.25 -10.05 -18.10
CA LEU A 105 4.72 -9.74 -16.78
C LEU A 105 3.49 -10.59 -16.48
N ALA A 106 3.34 -11.05 -15.24
CA ALA A 106 2.15 -11.77 -14.78
C ALA A 106 1.49 -11.06 -13.60
N THR A 107 0.15 -10.98 -13.59
CA THR A 107 -0.60 -10.43 -12.45
C THR A 107 -1.68 -11.39 -11.96
N GLY A 108 -2.05 -11.24 -10.69
CA GLY A 108 -3.24 -11.89 -10.12
C GLY A 108 -4.56 -11.17 -10.42
N GLU A 109 -4.62 -10.31 -11.44
CA GLU A 109 -5.87 -9.61 -11.75
C GLU A 109 -6.90 -10.59 -12.35
N VAL A 110 -8.14 -10.52 -11.85
CA VAL A 110 -9.26 -11.37 -12.31
C VAL A 110 -10.34 -10.47 -12.90
N LEU A 111 -10.73 -10.74 -14.15
CA LEU A 111 -11.74 -9.95 -14.85
C LEU A 111 -13.06 -9.85 -14.04
N GLY A 112 -13.52 -8.63 -13.80
CA GLY A 112 -14.78 -8.32 -13.11
C GLY A 112 -14.76 -8.54 -11.59
N GLN A 113 -13.60 -8.83 -10.99
CA GLN A 113 -13.54 -9.14 -9.56
C GLN A 113 -13.50 -7.91 -8.66
N ARG A 114 -12.83 -6.84 -9.10
CA ARG A 114 -12.82 -5.55 -8.40
C ARG A 114 -13.59 -4.50 -9.21
N PRO A 115 -14.54 -3.77 -8.58
CA PRO A 115 -15.41 -2.85 -9.30
C PRO A 115 -14.67 -1.65 -9.90
N MET A 116 -13.51 -1.25 -9.35
CA MET A 116 -12.75 -0.07 -9.81
C MET A 116 -11.65 -0.44 -10.81
N SER A 117 -10.78 -1.39 -10.48
CA SER A 117 -9.55 -1.64 -11.24
C SER A 117 -9.59 -2.84 -12.18
N GLN A 118 -10.56 -3.77 -12.06
CA GLN A 118 -10.52 -5.04 -12.79
C GLN A 118 -11.73 -5.25 -13.72
N ARG A 119 -12.46 -4.19 -14.06
CA ARG A 119 -13.40 -4.22 -15.19
C ARG A 119 -12.64 -4.25 -16.51
N LYS A 120 -13.28 -4.69 -17.61
CA LYS A 120 -12.62 -4.84 -18.91
C LYS A 120 -12.02 -3.52 -19.43
N ASP A 121 -12.73 -2.41 -19.25
CA ASP A 121 -12.27 -1.05 -19.57
C ASP A 121 -11.09 -0.62 -18.68
N ALA A 122 -11.14 -0.93 -17.38
CA ALA A 122 -10.08 -0.61 -16.43
C ALA A 122 -8.79 -1.38 -16.72
N LEU A 123 -8.86 -2.69 -17.01
CA LEU A 123 -7.68 -3.49 -17.40
C LEU A 123 -7.02 -2.92 -18.67
N ARG A 124 -7.83 -2.55 -19.68
CA ARG A 124 -7.32 -1.89 -20.90
C ARG A 124 -6.67 -0.54 -20.61
N ALA A 125 -7.22 0.23 -19.66
CA ALA A 125 -6.63 1.49 -19.23
C ALA A 125 -5.26 1.26 -18.59
N VAL A 126 -5.13 0.25 -17.71
CA VAL A 126 -3.87 -0.17 -17.11
C VAL A 126 -2.85 -0.62 -18.17
N ASP A 127 -3.28 -1.44 -19.13
CA ASP A 127 -2.46 -1.91 -20.25
C ASP A 127 -1.87 -0.75 -21.06
N LYS A 128 -2.71 0.24 -21.39
CA LYS A 128 -2.30 1.44 -22.14
C LYS A 128 -1.39 2.35 -21.31
N LEU A 129 -1.71 2.57 -20.04
CA LEU A 129 -0.99 3.51 -19.19
C LEU A 129 0.37 2.96 -18.73
N SER A 130 0.47 1.64 -18.55
CA SER A 130 1.73 0.97 -18.25
C SER A 130 2.71 0.98 -19.42
N GLY A 131 2.20 0.93 -20.66
CA GLY A 131 3.01 0.79 -21.88
C GLY A 131 3.35 -0.67 -22.22
N TYR A 132 2.90 -1.64 -21.42
CA TYR A 132 3.27 -3.05 -21.53
C TYR A 132 2.08 -3.98 -21.84
N GLY A 133 0.93 -3.44 -22.26
CA GLY A 133 -0.33 -4.19 -22.45
C GLY A 133 -0.22 -5.57 -23.12
N GLY A 134 0.54 -5.69 -24.22
CA GLY A 134 0.74 -6.95 -24.92
C GLY A 134 1.58 -7.99 -24.16
N TYR A 135 2.30 -7.59 -23.11
CA TYR A 135 3.16 -8.43 -22.29
C TYR A 135 2.62 -8.66 -20.88
N ILE A 136 1.40 -8.19 -20.57
CA ILE A 136 0.79 -8.35 -19.25
C ILE A 136 -0.19 -9.53 -19.28
N LEU A 137 0.30 -10.70 -18.87
CA LEU A 137 -0.50 -11.89 -18.73
C LEU A 137 -1.30 -11.87 -17.42
N ARG A 138 -2.57 -12.29 -17.50
CA ARG A 138 -3.48 -12.43 -16.36
C ARG A 138 -3.95 -13.88 -16.25
N PRO A 139 -3.13 -14.81 -15.69
CA PRO A 139 -3.32 -16.25 -15.85
C PRO A 139 -4.69 -16.76 -15.40
N LEU A 140 -5.27 -16.10 -14.39
CA LEU A 140 -6.56 -16.48 -13.80
C LEU A 140 -7.76 -16.16 -14.70
N SER A 141 -7.64 -15.20 -15.62
CA SER A 141 -8.73 -14.78 -16.51
C SER A 141 -8.32 -14.71 -17.99
N ALA A 142 -7.19 -15.30 -18.36
CA ALA A 142 -6.57 -15.14 -19.67
C ALA A 142 -7.50 -15.58 -20.81
N LYS A 143 -8.24 -16.68 -20.62
CA LYS A 143 -9.19 -17.21 -21.62
C LYS A 143 -10.35 -16.26 -21.95
N LEU A 144 -10.57 -15.24 -21.13
CA LEU A 144 -11.62 -14.23 -21.30
C LEU A 144 -11.09 -12.91 -21.87
N LEU A 145 -9.79 -12.81 -22.05
CA LEU A 145 -9.08 -11.63 -22.52
C LEU A 145 -8.42 -11.92 -23.88
N TRP A 146 -7.99 -10.85 -24.55
CA TRP A 146 -7.18 -10.99 -25.77
C TRP A 146 -5.87 -11.70 -25.45
N GLU A 147 -5.36 -12.44 -26.44
CA GLU A 147 -4.07 -13.11 -26.31
C GLU A 147 -2.96 -12.07 -26.13
N THR A 148 -2.01 -12.42 -25.26
CA THR A 148 -0.80 -11.66 -25.04
C THR A 148 0.33 -12.20 -25.92
N VAL A 149 1.35 -11.40 -26.17
CA VAL A 149 2.57 -11.78 -26.92
C VAL A 149 3.18 -13.10 -26.42
N PRO A 150 3.35 -13.39 -25.11
CA PRO A 150 3.87 -14.68 -24.69
C PRO A 150 2.95 -15.87 -25.02
N GLU A 151 1.64 -15.66 -25.14
CA GLU A 151 0.70 -16.70 -25.60
C GLU A 151 0.82 -16.92 -27.11
N GLU A 152 0.82 -15.84 -27.89
CA GLU A 152 0.94 -15.89 -29.36
C GLU A 152 2.27 -16.53 -29.82
N LEU A 153 3.36 -16.27 -29.09
CA LEU A 153 4.68 -16.83 -29.36
C LEU A 153 4.87 -18.26 -28.81
N GLY A 154 3.84 -18.85 -28.20
CA GLY A 154 3.91 -20.19 -27.61
C GLY A 154 4.84 -20.30 -26.40
N LYS A 155 5.20 -19.17 -25.77
CA LYS A 155 5.96 -19.15 -24.50
C LYS A 155 5.08 -19.57 -23.32
N VAL A 156 3.77 -19.39 -23.44
CA VAL A 156 2.75 -19.80 -22.47
C VAL A 156 1.67 -20.59 -23.20
N ASP A 157 1.32 -21.76 -22.66
CA ASP A 157 0.20 -22.55 -23.19
C ASP A 157 -1.12 -21.99 -22.63
N ARG A 158 -1.84 -21.27 -23.50
CA ARG A 158 -3.15 -20.68 -23.20
C ARG A 158 -4.20 -21.72 -22.78
N GLN A 159 -4.11 -22.97 -23.25
CA GLN A 159 -5.08 -24.00 -22.88
C GLN A 159 -4.98 -24.36 -21.40
N ARG A 160 -3.80 -24.18 -20.80
CA ARG A 160 -3.50 -24.42 -19.37
C ARG A 160 -3.74 -23.18 -18.49
N LEU A 161 -4.19 -22.07 -19.06
CA LEU A 161 -4.64 -20.89 -18.31
C LEU A 161 -6.13 -21.00 -17.95
N LEU A 162 -6.64 -20.04 -17.18
CA LEU A 162 -7.99 -20.11 -16.61
C LEU A 162 -8.94 -19.04 -17.17
N ASP A 163 -10.22 -19.23 -16.87
CA ASP A 163 -11.37 -18.41 -17.27
C ASP A 163 -12.15 -17.88 -16.06
N ILE A 164 -11.47 -17.63 -14.94
CA ILE A 164 -12.10 -17.10 -13.73
C ILE A 164 -12.52 -15.65 -13.97
N GLN A 165 -13.77 -15.34 -13.62
CA GLN A 165 -14.31 -13.99 -13.64
C GLN A 165 -15.31 -13.73 -12.53
N GLY A 166 -15.53 -12.45 -12.27
CA GLY A 166 -16.52 -11.97 -11.32
C GLY A 166 -16.02 -11.97 -9.88
N ARG A 167 -16.94 -11.67 -8.96
CA ARG A 167 -16.62 -11.35 -7.56
C ARG A 167 -16.51 -12.58 -6.65
N SER A 168 -16.97 -13.74 -7.12
CA SER A 168 -16.89 -14.97 -6.34
C SER A 168 -15.44 -15.37 -6.10
N ARG A 169 -15.15 -15.83 -4.89
CA ARG A 169 -13.83 -16.35 -4.48
C ARG A 169 -13.77 -17.89 -4.47
N LYS A 170 -14.90 -18.55 -4.72
CA LYS A 170 -14.99 -20.02 -4.64
C LYS A 170 -14.00 -20.73 -5.58
N PRO A 171 -13.88 -20.35 -6.87
CA PRO A 171 -12.92 -21.01 -7.77
C PRO A 171 -11.47 -20.89 -7.28
N GLN A 172 -11.09 -19.71 -6.79
CA GLN A 172 -9.76 -19.48 -6.23
C GLN A 172 -9.51 -20.30 -4.97
N MET A 173 -10.49 -20.43 -4.08
CA MET A 173 -10.36 -21.27 -2.87
C MET A 173 -10.23 -22.76 -3.22
N THR A 174 -10.97 -23.24 -4.22
CA THR A 174 -10.80 -24.60 -4.74
C THR A 174 -9.39 -24.81 -5.30
N LEU A 175 -8.88 -23.83 -6.06
CA LEU A 175 -7.54 -23.89 -6.62
C LEU A 175 -6.45 -23.79 -5.54
N ALA A 176 -6.68 -23.00 -4.49
CA ALA A 176 -5.80 -22.93 -3.32
C ALA A 176 -5.68 -24.30 -2.64
N ALA A 177 -6.80 -24.98 -2.42
CA ALA A 177 -6.83 -26.32 -1.85
C ALA A 177 -6.10 -27.34 -2.75
N HIS A 178 -6.30 -27.26 -4.07
CA HIS A 178 -5.58 -28.11 -5.03
C HIS A 178 -4.06 -27.94 -4.94
N TYR A 179 -3.59 -26.71 -4.76
CA TYR A 179 -2.17 -26.40 -4.64
C TYR A 179 -1.59 -26.51 -3.22
N GLY A 180 -2.39 -26.90 -2.23
CA GLY A 180 -1.95 -26.93 -0.82
C GLY A 180 -1.61 -25.55 -0.26
N ILE A 181 -2.23 -24.49 -0.77
CA ILE A 181 -2.06 -23.12 -0.25
C ILE A 181 -3.03 -22.93 0.90
N GLU A 182 -2.57 -23.21 2.12
CA GLU A 182 -3.40 -23.13 3.34
C GLU A 182 -3.41 -21.71 3.93
N GLU A 183 -2.28 -21.02 3.87
CA GLU A 183 -2.12 -19.69 4.45
C GLU A 183 -2.20 -18.58 3.39
N TYR A 184 -3.27 -17.79 3.44
CA TYR A 184 -3.40 -16.57 2.65
C TYR A 184 -4.27 -15.54 3.39
N PRO A 185 -4.10 -14.23 3.12
CA PRO A 185 -4.91 -13.20 3.76
C PRO A 185 -6.41 -13.42 3.48
N SER A 186 -7.24 -13.20 4.50
CA SER A 186 -8.69 -13.24 4.34
C SER A 186 -9.16 -12.22 3.28
N PRO A 187 -10.12 -12.58 2.40
CA PRO A 187 -10.66 -11.64 1.42
C PRO A 187 -11.38 -10.49 2.15
N GLY A 188 -10.80 -9.29 2.14
CA GLY A 188 -11.47 -8.14 2.78
C GLY A 188 -10.59 -6.95 3.14
N GLY A 189 -9.26 -7.12 3.24
CA GLY A 189 -8.34 -6.01 3.45
C GLY A 189 -8.24 -5.12 2.22
N GLY A 190 -9.01 -4.03 2.19
CA GLY A 190 -8.79 -2.96 1.22
C GLY A 190 -7.49 -2.20 1.50
N CYS A 191 -6.98 -1.48 0.50
CA CYS A 191 -5.86 -0.56 0.67
C CYS A 191 -6.18 0.48 1.77
N ILE A 192 -5.19 0.97 2.51
CA ILE A 192 -5.40 2.01 3.53
C ILE A 192 -6.08 3.27 2.94
N LEU A 193 -5.85 3.54 1.66
CA LEU A 193 -6.46 4.62 0.89
C LEU A 193 -7.98 4.45 0.67
N THR A 194 -8.55 3.27 0.93
CA THR A 194 -10.00 3.05 0.91
C THR A 194 -10.65 3.34 2.27
N LYS A 195 -9.86 3.59 3.33
CA LYS A 195 -10.38 3.86 4.67
C LYS A 195 -10.69 5.35 4.81
N ALA A 196 -11.97 5.69 5.04
CA ALA A 196 -12.45 7.07 5.15
C ALA A 196 -11.60 7.91 6.11
N GLY A 197 -11.39 7.45 7.35
CA GLY A 197 -10.62 8.22 8.33
C GLY A 197 -9.15 8.45 7.97
N PHE A 198 -8.52 7.59 7.15
CA PHE A 198 -7.16 7.86 6.64
C PHE A 198 -7.20 8.82 5.45
N ALA A 199 -8.17 8.62 4.55
CA ALA A 199 -8.39 9.48 3.39
C ALA A 199 -8.71 10.93 3.80
N ASP A 200 -9.49 11.13 4.86
CA ASP A 200 -9.80 12.47 5.39
C ASP A 200 -8.54 13.19 5.87
N ARG A 201 -7.70 12.49 6.63
CA ARG A 201 -6.41 13.03 7.09
C ARG A 201 -5.45 13.34 5.95
N LEU A 202 -5.45 12.50 4.92
CA LEU A 202 -4.60 12.71 3.76
C LEU A 202 -5.09 13.89 2.90
N ARG A 203 -6.40 14.04 2.69
CA ARG A 203 -6.97 15.21 2.01
C ARG A 203 -6.65 16.50 2.76
N ASP A 204 -6.81 16.48 4.09
CA ASP A 204 -6.47 17.59 4.97
C ASP A 204 -4.97 17.95 4.88
N LEU A 205 -4.07 16.94 4.91
CA LEU A 205 -2.64 17.15 4.72
C LEU A 205 -2.34 17.84 3.38
N LEU A 206 -2.83 17.27 2.27
CA LEU A 206 -2.59 17.81 0.93
C LEU A 206 -3.22 19.19 0.69
N ALA A 207 -4.30 19.53 1.39
CA ALA A 207 -4.96 20.83 1.25
C ALA A 207 -4.30 21.94 2.09
N THR A 208 -3.49 21.59 3.10
CA THR A 208 -2.97 22.55 4.08
C THR A 208 -1.45 22.71 4.07
N GLN A 209 -0.73 21.82 3.40
CA GLN A 209 0.73 21.83 3.34
C GLN A 209 1.16 21.86 1.87
N GLU A 210 1.99 22.84 1.51
CA GLU A 210 2.48 23.01 0.14
C GLU A 210 3.40 21.85 -0.26
N GLU A 211 4.33 21.49 0.61
CA GLU A 211 5.27 20.39 0.39
C GLU A 211 4.96 19.21 1.31
N VAL A 212 4.40 18.14 0.73
CA VAL A 212 4.09 16.89 1.43
C VAL A 212 5.03 15.80 0.95
N GLY A 213 5.82 15.24 1.88
CA GLY A 213 6.72 14.12 1.65
C GLY A 213 6.25 12.81 2.27
N LEU A 214 7.01 11.73 2.07
CA LEU A 214 6.67 10.40 2.60
C LEU A 214 6.60 10.37 4.13
N HIS A 215 7.43 11.17 4.79
CA HIS A 215 7.44 11.30 6.24
C HIS A 215 6.08 11.78 6.78
N ASP A 216 5.51 12.84 6.19
CA ASP A 216 4.25 13.43 6.62
C ASP A 216 3.09 12.44 6.46
N VAL A 217 3.13 11.66 5.37
CA VAL A 217 2.17 10.60 5.07
C VAL A 217 2.29 9.44 6.05
N GLU A 218 3.51 9.03 6.40
CA GLU A 218 3.75 7.95 7.36
C GLU A 218 3.23 8.31 8.74
N LEU A 219 3.31 9.60 9.12
CA LEU A 219 2.82 10.12 10.38
C LEU A 219 1.29 10.00 10.49
N LEU A 220 0.55 10.05 9.36
CA LEU A 220 -0.91 9.91 9.32
C LEU A 220 -1.44 8.56 9.81
N LYS A 221 -0.56 7.56 9.94
CA LYS A 221 -0.92 6.23 10.47
C LYS A 221 -0.99 6.20 11.98
N CYS A 222 -0.46 7.20 12.66
CA CYS A 222 -0.22 7.19 14.10
C CYS A 222 -1.24 8.07 14.82
N GLY A 223 -1.76 7.61 15.94
CA GLY A 223 -2.38 8.49 16.90
C GLY A 223 -3.68 9.18 16.43
N ARG A 224 -3.98 10.30 17.09
CA ARG A 224 -5.08 11.23 16.84
C ARG A 224 -4.48 12.49 16.21
N HIS A 225 -5.09 12.99 15.15
CA HIS A 225 -4.65 14.22 14.50
C HIS A 225 -5.59 15.35 14.85
N LEU A 226 -5.03 16.42 15.41
CA LEU A 226 -5.74 17.61 15.83
C LEU A 226 -5.14 18.82 15.12
N ARG A 227 -6.00 19.77 14.78
CA ARG A 227 -5.62 21.03 14.17
C ARG A 227 -5.62 22.11 15.25
N LEU A 228 -4.48 22.76 15.44
CA LEU A 228 -4.34 23.88 16.36
C LEU A 228 -4.81 25.19 15.69
N PRO A 229 -5.09 26.25 16.47
CA PRO A 229 -5.59 27.53 15.95
C PRO A 229 -4.76 28.16 14.81
N SER A 230 -3.43 28.00 14.82
CA SER A 230 -2.53 28.46 13.74
C SER A 230 -2.68 27.68 12.44
N GLY A 231 -3.46 26.58 12.44
CA GLY A 231 -3.50 25.61 11.36
C GLY A 231 -2.38 24.57 11.46
N ARG A 232 -1.48 24.62 12.45
CA ARG A 232 -0.49 23.56 12.68
C ARG A 232 -1.14 22.30 13.24
N ARG A 233 -0.44 21.17 13.13
CA ARG A 233 -0.93 19.85 13.51
C ARG A 233 -0.30 19.40 14.82
N LEU A 234 -1.14 18.85 15.69
CA LEU A 234 -0.75 18.07 16.86
C LEU A 234 -1.16 16.62 16.62
N VAL A 235 -0.22 15.69 16.81
CA VAL A 235 -0.49 14.25 16.77
C VAL A 235 -0.34 13.66 18.18
N VAL A 236 -1.38 13.00 18.67
CA VAL A 236 -1.42 12.44 20.03
C VAL A 236 -1.57 10.93 19.97
N GLY A 237 -0.62 10.17 20.53
CA GLY A 237 -0.65 8.71 20.51
C GLY A 237 -1.93 8.12 21.11
N ARG A 238 -2.41 6.99 20.58
CA ARG A 238 -3.58 6.24 21.12
C ARG A 238 -3.16 5.01 21.89
N VAL A 239 -2.05 4.41 21.49
CA VAL A 239 -1.49 3.19 22.06
C VAL A 239 0.02 3.35 22.20
N HIS A 240 0.65 2.47 23.00
CA HIS A 240 2.10 2.52 23.23
C HIS A 240 2.91 2.52 21.91
N GLY A 241 2.49 1.73 20.91
CA GLY A 241 3.16 1.72 19.60
C GLY A 241 3.09 3.06 18.86
N ASP A 242 2.00 3.83 19.02
CA ASP A 242 1.95 5.20 18.49
C ASP A 242 2.95 6.08 19.22
N ASN A 243 3.03 6.00 20.54
CA ASN A 243 3.94 6.83 21.34
C ASN A 243 5.40 6.62 20.93
N VAL A 244 5.82 5.36 20.78
CA VAL A 244 7.17 5.01 20.31
C VAL A 244 7.40 5.60 18.92
N LYS A 245 6.46 5.37 18.00
CA LYS A 245 6.59 5.86 16.63
C LYS A 245 6.61 7.38 16.52
N LEU A 246 5.83 8.09 17.33
CA LEU A 246 5.84 9.57 17.37
C LEU A 246 7.19 10.12 17.84
N GLN A 247 7.85 9.46 18.79
CA GLN A 247 9.21 9.85 19.18
C GLN A 247 10.23 9.59 18.06
N GLU A 248 10.19 8.40 17.47
CA GLU A 248 11.11 8.03 16.38
C GLU A 248 10.97 8.95 15.17
N MET A 249 9.72 9.35 14.89
CA MET A 249 9.37 10.24 13.78
C MET A 249 9.54 11.72 14.09
N ALA A 250 9.82 12.13 15.33
CA ALA A 250 10.09 13.54 15.61
C ALA A 250 11.28 14.02 14.77
N ARG A 251 11.20 15.22 14.20
CA ARG A 251 12.33 15.93 13.59
C ARG A 251 13.02 16.81 14.64
N GLU A 252 14.18 17.37 14.30
CA GLU A 252 14.94 18.23 15.22
C GLU A 252 14.14 19.47 15.62
N GLU A 253 13.33 19.98 14.70
CA GLU A 253 12.42 21.11 14.89
C GLU A 253 11.06 20.73 15.49
N ASP A 254 10.82 19.48 15.88
CA ASP A 254 9.54 19.11 16.48
C ASP A 254 9.62 19.14 18.02
N LEU A 255 8.47 19.37 18.64
CA LEU A 255 8.27 19.31 20.08
C LEU A 255 7.52 18.03 20.46
N LEU A 256 8.05 17.33 21.45
CA LEU A 256 7.44 16.19 22.11
C LEU A 256 6.81 16.62 23.42
N LEU A 257 5.57 16.20 23.66
CA LEU A 257 4.80 16.55 24.85
C LEU A 257 4.42 15.29 25.63
N ARG A 258 4.72 15.28 26.93
CA ARG A 258 4.45 14.14 27.82
C ARG A 258 4.06 14.59 29.21
N VAL A 259 3.09 13.93 29.82
CA VAL A 259 2.74 14.19 31.23
C VAL A 259 3.81 13.58 32.14
N LYS A 260 4.38 14.39 33.04
CA LYS A 260 5.43 13.95 33.95
C LYS A 260 4.87 13.02 35.01
N GLY A 261 5.44 11.82 35.11
CA GLY A 261 5.12 10.87 36.19
C GLY A 261 3.74 10.22 36.08
N VAL A 262 3.02 10.42 34.97
CA VAL A 262 1.69 9.87 34.73
C VAL A 262 1.71 9.09 33.40
N PRO A 263 1.24 7.84 33.37
CA PRO A 263 1.05 7.12 32.12
C PRO A 263 0.13 7.90 31.17
N GLY A 264 0.49 7.95 29.89
CA GLY A 264 -0.27 8.74 28.94
C GLY A 264 0.31 8.74 27.54
N PRO A 265 -0.32 9.49 26.63
CA PRO A 265 0.11 9.59 25.26
C PRO A 265 1.35 10.47 25.13
N THR A 266 2.09 10.26 24.05
CA THR A 266 3.06 11.24 23.54
C THR A 266 2.35 12.13 22.54
N GLY A 267 2.47 13.44 22.71
CA GLY A 267 2.14 14.44 21.70
C GLY A 267 3.36 14.75 20.84
N LEU A 268 3.16 14.92 19.54
CA LEU A 268 4.13 15.44 18.59
C LEU A 268 3.52 16.64 17.88
N MET A 269 4.22 17.78 17.90
CA MET A 269 3.83 18.98 17.16
C MET A 269 5.05 19.67 16.56
N VAL A 270 4.86 20.39 15.46
CA VAL A 270 5.93 21.18 14.85
C VAL A 270 6.29 22.36 15.76
N ALA A 271 7.58 22.70 15.90
CA ALA A 271 7.99 23.91 16.61
C ALA A 271 7.61 25.18 15.84
N HIS A 272 7.96 26.34 16.41
CA HIS A 272 7.58 27.67 15.93
C HIS A 272 6.07 27.94 15.97
N VAL A 273 5.41 27.41 17.00
CA VAL A 273 4.04 27.77 17.41
C VAL A 273 4.08 28.82 18.53
N SER A 274 2.97 29.50 18.78
CA SER A 274 2.88 30.42 19.92
C SER A 274 2.90 29.67 21.25
N GLU A 275 3.31 30.35 22.33
CA GLU A 275 3.28 29.79 23.69
C GLU A 275 1.87 29.32 24.07
N GLN A 276 0.83 30.07 23.69
CA GLN A 276 -0.58 29.71 23.89
C GLN A 276 -0.95 28.40 23.19
N GLU A 277 -0.37 28.11 22.03
CA GLU A 277 -0.60 26.84 21.33
C GLU A 277 0.16 25.68 21.96
N VAL A 278 1.35 25.93 22.51
CA VAL A 278 2.08 24.93 23.30
C VAL A 278 1.28 24.57 24.55
N GLU A 279 0.75 25.56 25.27
CA GLU A 279 -0.12 25.36 26.43
C GLU A 279 -1.39 24.57 26.06
N LEU A 280 -2.04 24.93 24.95
CA LEU A 280 -3.21 24.20 24.46
C LEU A 280 -2.85 22.74 24.12
N ALA A 281 -1.75 22.51 23.42
CA ALA A 281 -1.28 21.17 23.08
C ALA A 281 -0.95 20.35 24.34
N ALA A 282 -0.29 20.97 25.32
CA ALA A 282 0.00 20.37 26.61
C ALA A 282 -1.29 19.97 27.35
N GLY A 283 -2.27 20.87 27.41
CA GLY A 283 -3.58 20.60 28.00
C GLY A 283 -4.33 19.44 27.31
N ILE A 284 -4.27 19.37 25.98
CA ILE A 284 -4.83 18.26 25.21
C ILE A 284 -4.13 16.93 25.55
N VAL A 285 -2.80 16.91 25.59
CA VAL A 285 -2.01 15.71 25.91
C VAL A 285 -2.32 15.25 27.34
N ALA A 286 -2.40 16.18 28.28
CA ALA A 286 -2.81 15.91 29.67
C ALA A 286 -4.22 15.34 29.74
N ALA A 287 -5.18 15.90 29.01
CA ALA A 287 -6.57 15.42 28.99
C ALA A 287 -6.73 13.99 28.42
N TYR A 288 -5.78 13.53 27.60
CA TYR A 288 -5.75 12.16 27.10
C TYR A 288 -4.87 11.20 27.93
N SER A 289 -4.24 11.69 29.00
CA SER A 289 -3.45 10.86 29.93
C SER A 289 -4.31 10.27 31.04
N ASP A 290 -3.69 9.44 31.87
CA ASP A 290 -4.31 8.89 33.08
C ASP A 290 -4.30 9.88 34.27
N ALA A 291 -4.05 11.17 34.02
CA ALA A 291 -4.09 12.20 35.05
C ALA A 291 -5.51 12.37 35.60
N GLU A 292 -5.62 12.62 36.91
CA GLU A 292 -6.91 12.77 37.56
C GLU A 292 -7.65 14.02 37.04
N THR A 293 -8.94 13.86 36.71
CA THR A 293 -9.75 14.96 36.17
C THR A 293 -9.91 16.05 37.22
N GLY A 294 -9.47 17.27 36.89
CA GLY A 294 -9.51 18.43 37.78
C GLY A 294 -8.24 18.63 38.62
N ALA A 295 -7.26 17.73 38.53
CA ALA A 295 -5.94 17.92 39.12
C ALA A 295 -5.01 18.71 38.19
N GLU A 296 -4.04 19.42 38.77
CA GLU A 296 -2.95 20.02 38.02
C GLU A 296 -2.00 18.93 37.49
N ALA A 297 -1.68 18.99 36.19
CA ALA A 297 -0.75 18.07 35.55
C ALA A 297 0.44 18.85 34.98
N ILE A 298 1.65 18.34 35.21
CA ILE A 298 2.87 18.92 34.66
C ILE A 298 3.17 18.22 33.34
N VAL A 299 3.20 18.99 32.24
CA VAL A 299 3.60 18.48 30.93
C VAL A 299 5.03 18.92 30.64
N VAL A 300 5.88 17.94 30.32
CA VAL A 300 7.23 18.18 29.81
C VAL A 300 7.13 18.37 28.30
N VAL A 301 7.69 19.47 27.83
CA VAL A 301 7.90 19.78 26.41
C VAL A 301 9.40 19.66 26.15
N SER A 302 9.79 18.75 25.28
CA SER A 302 11.19 18.48 24.94
C SER A 302 11.39 18.47 23.42
N GLY A 303 12.61 18.77 22.97
CA GLY A 303 13.02 18.45 21.59
C GLY A 303 13.15 16.94 21.40
N LYS A 304 13.52 16.53 20.18
CA LYS A 304 13.78 15.12 19.87
C LYS A 304 14.89 14.50 20.75
N ASP A 305 15.95 15.28 20.98
CA ASP A 305 17.19 14.82 21.62
C ASP A 305 17.31 15.24 23.10
N ASP A 306 16.26 15.85 23.67
CA ASP A 306 16.14 16.29 25.06
C ASP A 306 15.32 15.30 25.92
#